data_AF-A0A7Y5DQN5-F1
#
_entry.id   AF-A0A7Y5DQN5-F1
#
_cell.length_a   1.000
_cell.length_b   1.000
_cell.length_c   1.000
_cell.angle_alpha   90.00
_cell.angle_beta   90.00
_cell.angle_gamma   90.00
#
_symmetry.space_group_name_H-M   'P 1'
#
loop_
_entity.id
_entity.type
_entity.pdbx_description
1 polymer ?
#
loop_
_entity_poly.entity_id
_entity_poly.type
_entity_poly.pdbx_seq_one_letter_code
_entity_poly.pdbx_strand_id
1 'polypeptide(L)'
;MKKLIIALCVVLLANGCNDDKEGVLEKYFVAEIVSFDMNCQTCILKFPNDSITIKHEIGISRNNYYQTVNMAKDTFEISQKVMVKLRNTKDNELSACITLHPSYDYKNVFIIDFKPYE
;
A
#
# COMPACT_ATOMS: atom_id res chain seq x y z
N MET A 1 5.32 -26.48 -40.66
CA MET A 1 5.92 -25.28 -40.04
C MET A 1 4.90 -24.30 -39.44
N LYS A 2 3.78 -23.97 -40.11
CA LYS A 2 2.75 -23.06 -39.55
C LYS A 2 2.11 -23.53 -38.22
N LYS A 3 1.90 -24.83 -38.01
CA LYS A 3 1.27 -25.37 -36.78
C LYS A 3 2.15 -25.24 -35.52
N LEU A 4 3.47 -25.16 -35.68
CA LEU A 4 4.41 -25.04 -34.55
C LEU A 4 4.45 -23.62 -33.98
N ILE A 5 4.27 -22.61 -34.85
CA ILE A 5 4.26 -21.19 -34.47
C ILE A 5 3.01 -20.85 -33.65
N ILE A 6 1.86 -21.43 -34.00
CA ILE A 6 0.59 -21.21 -33.29
C ILE A 6 0.66 -21.79 -31.87
N ALA A 7 1.25 -22.97 -31.70
CA ALA A 7 1.44 -23.59 -30.38
C ALA A 7 2.35 -22.75 -29.48
N LEU A 8 3.40 -22.14 -30.04
CA LEU A 8 4.32 -21.27 -29.30
C LEU A 8 3.65 -19.97 -28.84
N CYS A 9 2.78 -19.38 -29.67
CA CYS A 9 2.01 -18.19 -29.29
C CYS A 9 0.99 -18.47 -28.17
N VAL A 10 0.36 -19.65 -28.15
CA VAL A 10 -0.61 -20.01 -27.11
C VAL A 10 0.06 -20.24 -25.75
N VAL A 11 1.28 -20.80 -25.72
CA VAL A 11 2.06 -20.99 -24.48
C VAL A 11 2.56 -19.65 -23.90
N LEU A 12 2.89 -18.68 -24.77
CA LEU A 12 3.28 -17.33 -24.34
C LEU A 12 2.09 -16.52 -23.79
N LEU A 13 0.88 -16.75 -24.30
CA LEU A 13 -0.34 -16.08 -23.81
C LEU A 13 -0.89 -16.69 -22.51
N ALA A 14 -0.62 -17.97 -22.25
CA ALA A 14 -1.11 -18.66 -21.04
C ALA A 14 -0.34 -18.29 -19.76
N ASN A 15 0.88 -17.73 -19.86
CA ASN A 15 1.68 -17.29 -18.72
C ASN A 15 1.53 -15.79 -18.41
N GLY A 16 0.62 -15.08 -19.09
CA GLY A 16 0.48 -13.62 -19.00
C GLY A 16 -0.45 -13.09 -17.90
N CYS A 17 -1.09 -13.95 -17.12
CA CYS A 17 -2.07 -13.54 -16.09
C CYS A 17 -1.97 -14.41 -14.84
N ASN A 18 -0.81 -14.41 -14.22
CA ASN A 18 -0.73 -14.58 -12.78
C ASN A 18 -0.50 -13.17 -12.21
N ASP A 19 -1.57 -12.42 -12.00
CA ASP A 19 -1.54 -11.32 -11.02
C ASP A 19 -1.48 -12.03 -9.66
N ASP A 20 -0.30 -12.55 -9.35
CA ASP A 20 0.01 -13.12 -8.06
C ASP A 20 -0.36 -12.04 -7.03
N LYS A 21 -1.02 -12.44 -5.95
CA LYS A 21 -1.33 -11.55 -4.80
C LYS A 21 -0.05 -11.13 -4.06
N GLU A 22 1.05 -11.01 -4.78
CA GLU A 22 2.38 -10.70 -4.32
C GLU A 22 2.32 -9.34 -3.62
N GLY A 23 2.66 -9.35 -2.34
CA GLY A 23 2.67 -8.16 -1.49
C GLY A 23 1.34 -7.80 -0.83
N VAL A 24 0.24 -8.52 -1.00
CA VAL A 24 -0.98 -8.31 -0.19
C VAL A 24 -0.78 -8.92 1.19
N LEU A 25 -0.87 -8.11 2.26
CA LEU A 25 -0.92 -8.65 3.61
C LEU A 25 -2.34 -9.16 3.89
N GLU A 26 -2.47 -10.47 4.11
CA GLU A 26 -3.79 -11.12 4.07
C GLU A 26 -4.72 -10.76 5.24
N LYS A 27 -4.20 -10.15 6.32
CA LYS A 27 -4.95 -9.75 7.51
C LYS A 27 -5.23 -8.24 7.59
N TYR A 28 -6.17 -7.86 8.44
CA TYR A 28 -6.33 -6.46 8.85
C TYR A 28 -5.35 -6.12 9.98
N PHE A 29 -4.90 -4.88 9.98
CA PHE A 29 -4.05 -4.29 11.00
C PHE A 29 -4.78 -3.12 11.65
N VAL A 30 -4.58 -2.95 12.96
CA VAL A 30 -5.04 -1.74 13.64
C VAL A 30 -4.06 -0.62 13.30
N ALA A 31 -4.55 0.38 12.57
CA ALA A 31 -3.82 1.61 12.30
C ALA A 31 -4.44 2.78 13.07
N GLU A 32 -3.63 3.75 13.43
CA GLU A 32 -4.07 5.04 13.97
C GLU A 32 -3.62 6.15 13.00
N ILE A 33 -4.56 7.03 12.66
CA ILE A 33 -4.31 8.23 11.86
C ILE A 33 -3.51 9.20 12.73
N VAL A 34 -2.26 9.51 12.37
CA VAL A 34 -1.40 10.38 13.19
C VAL A 34 -1.27 11.79 12.62
N SER A 35 -1.48 11.95 11.32
CA SER A 35 -1.40 13.22 10.61
C SER A 35 -1.98 13.06 9.21
N PHE A 36 -2.01 14.15 8.45
CA PHE A 36 -2.29 14.17 7.03
C PHE A 36 -1.08 14.70 6.27
N ASP A 37 -0.83 14.17 5.07
CA ASP A 37 0.01 14.83 4.10
C ASP A 37 -0.81 15.90 3.39
N MET A 38 -0.39 17.16 3.46
CA MET A 38 -1.16 18.29 2.91
C MET A 38 -1.01 18.44 1.39
N ASN A 39 0.03 17.87 0.78
CA ASN A 39 0.24 17.92 -0.66
C ASN A 39 -0.60 16.86 -1.37
N CYS A 40 -0.58 15.65 -0.81
CA CYS A 40 -1.27 14.48 -1.34
C CYS A 40 -2.71 14.38 -0.81
N GLN A 41 -3.02 15.13 0.26
CA GLN A 41 -4.29 15.10 0.96
C GLN A 41 -4.67 13.69 1.45
N THR A 42 -3.67 12.91 1.86
CA THR A 42 -3.85 11.53 2.33
C THR A 42 -3.47 11.36 3.79
N CYS A 43 -3.89 10.24 4.37
CA CYS A 43 -3.62 9.90 5.76
C CYS A 43 -2.18 9.43 5.97
N ILE A 44 -1.63 9.76 7.14
CA ILE A 44 -0.39 9.18 7.66
C ILE A 44 -0.77 8.27 8.84
N LEU A 45 -0.29 7.02 8.80
CA LEU A 45 -0.64 5.97 9.75
C LEU A 45 0.53 5.60 10.65
N LYS A 46 0.21 5.19 11.88
CA LYS A 46 1.08 4.32 12.69
C LYS A 46 0.34 3.02 13.01
N PHE A 47 1.09 1.97 13.27
CA PHE A 47 0.57 0.64 13.62
C PHE A 47 0.98 0.27 15.04
N PRO A 48 0.22 0.68 16.07
CA PRO A 48 0.64 0.55 17.47
C PRO A 48 0.82 -0.90 17.91
N ASN A 49 -0.04 -1.80 17.43
CA ASN A 49 -0.06 -3.20 17.85
C ASN A 49 0.77 -4.13 16.95
N ASP A 50 1.07 -3.70 15.73
CA ASP A 50 1.70 -4.55 14.70
C ASP A 50 2.99 -3.93 14.13
N SER A 51 3.62 -2.99 14.85
CA SER A 51 4.77 -2.23 14.34
C SER A 51 5.95 -3.10 13.89
N ILE A 52 6.21 -4.24 14.55
CA ILE A 52 7.28 -5.18 14.16
C ILE A 52 6.95 -5.83 12.83
N THR A 53 5.73 -6.37 12.68
CA THR A 53 5.28 -6.99 11.43
C THR A 53 5.31 -6.01 10.28
N ILE A 54 4.78 -4.79 10.48
CA ILE A 54 4.75 -3.78 9.43
C ILE A 54 6.17 -3.37 8.99
N LYS A 55 7.12 -3.25 9.93
CA LYS A 55 8.52 -3.00 9.58
C LYS A 55 9.15 -4.13 8.77
N HIS A 56 8.82 -5.38 9.08
CA HIS A 56 9.31 -6.53 8.35
C HIS A 56 8.74 -6.58 6.93
N GLU A 57 7.43 -6.40 6.78
CA GLU A 57 6.73 -6.55 5.50
C GLU A 57 6.90 -5.36 4.55
N ILE A 58 6.91 -4.12 5.08
CA ILE A 58 6.94 -2.88 4.28
C ILE A 58 8.32 -2.22 4.34
N GLY A 59 9.03 -2.40 5.46
CA GLY A 59 10.28 -1.73 5.78
C GLY A 59 10.12 -0.64 6.84
N ILE A 60 11.26 -0.22 7.39
CA ILE A 60 11.34 0.85 8.39
C ILE A 60 11.04 2.19 7.71
N SER A 61 10.23 3.00 8.38
CA SER A 61 9.94 4.37 7.97
C SER A 61 10.18 5.35 9.11
N ARG A 62 10.31 6.64 8.80
CA ARG A 62 10.59 7.70 9.77
C ARG A 62 9.52 7.70 10.87
N ASN A 63 9.96 7.61 12.13
CA ASN A 63 9.09 7.52 13.31
C ASN A 63 8.10 6.34 13.30
N ASN A 64 8.29 5.34 12.42
CA ASN A 64 7.33 4.27 12.14
C ASN A 64 5.98 4.78 11.62
N TYR A 65 6.00 5.90 10.89
CA TYR A 65 4.85 6.47 10.23
C TYR A 65 4.87 6.14 8.75
N TYR A 66 3.69 5.87 8.20
CA TYR A 66 3.52 5.37 6.84
C TYR A 66 2.51 6.24 6.12
N GLN A 67 2.86 6.70 4.92
CA GLN A 67 1.95 7.52 4.13
C GLN A 67 1.03 6.62 3.32
N THR A 68 -0.27 6.83 3.46
CA THR A 68 -1.23 6.17 2.58
C THR A 68 -1.23 6.83 1.22
N VAL A 69 -1.31 6.01 0.17
CA VAL A 69 -1.44 6.50 -1.19
C VAL A 69 -2.89 6.84 -1.55
N ASN A 70 -3.85 6.14 -0.94
CA ASN A 70 -5.24 6.14 -1.38
C ASN A 70 -6.29 6.24 -0.26
N MET A 71 -5.92 6.71 0.95
CA MET A 71 -6.89 7.10 1.99
C MET A 71 -6.93 8.62 2.11
N ALA A 72 -7.98 9.24 1.56
CA ALA A 72 -8.18 10.69 1.57
C ALA A 72 -8.41 11.24 2.98
N LYS A 73 -7.79 12.39 3.30
CA LYS A 73 -7.86 13.01 4.63
C LYS A 73 -9.27 13.41 5.05
N ASP A 74 -10.14 13.77 4.11
CA ASP A 74 -11.47 14.34 4.42
C ASP A 74 -12.45 13.31 5.01
N THR A 75 -12.08 12.04 4.99
CA THR A 75 -12.88 10.92 5.54
C THR A 75 -12.49 10.55 6.97
N PHE A 76 -11.36 11.07 7.48
CA PHE A 76 -10.77 10.59 8.74
C PHE A 76 -10.36 11.74 9.67
N GLU A 77 -10.20 11.42 10.95
CA GLU A 77 -9.73 12.35 11.97
C GLU A 77 -8.40 11.90 12.57
N ILE A 78 -7.59 12.86 13.05
CA ILE A 78 -6.37 12.54 13.78
C ILE A 78 -6.72 11.79 15.06
N SER A 79 -5.90 10.81 15.42
CA SER A 79 -6.09 9.85 16.51
C SER A 79 -7.22 8.85 16.32
N GLN A 80 -7.93 8.88 15.18
CA GLN A 80 -8.89 7.83 14.82
C GLN A 80 -8.16 6.52 14.58
N LYS A 81 -8.70 5.43 15.16
CA LYS A 81 -8.28 4.07 14.85
C LYS A 81 -9.13 3.49 13.74
N VAL A 82 -8.49 2.73 12.85
CA VAL A 82 -9.11 2.09 11.69
C VAL A 82 -8.44 0.74 11.46
N MET A 83 -9.25 -0.26 11.11
CA MET A 83 -8.75 -1.55 10.67
C MET A 83 -8.45 -1.45 9.17
N VAL A 84 -7.20 -1.66 8.77
CA VAL A 84 -6.79 -1.55 7.36
C VAL A 84 -6.20 -2.85 6.86
N LYS A 85 -6.52 -3.20 5.61
CA LYS A 85 -5.85 -4.25 4.86
C LYS A 85 -4.99 -3.58 3.80
N LEU A 86 -3.73 -3.99 3.72
CA LEU A 86 -2.73 -3.29 2.93
C LEU A 86 -1.96 -4.21 1.99
N ARG A 87 -1.36 -3.61 0.98
CA ARG A 87 -0.37 -4.26 0.12
C ARG A 87 0.88 -3.42 -0.03
N ASN A 88 1.95 -4.09 -0.41
CA ASN A 88 3.18 -3.48 -0.88
C ASN A 88 2.96 -2.75 -2.22
N THR A 89 3.80 -1.75 -2.44
CA THR A 89 3.95 -1.06 -3.72
C THR A 89 4.54 -2.03 -4.75
N LYS A 90 3.98 -2.05 -5.97
CA LYS A 90 4.59 -2.79 -7.10
C LYS A 90 5.73 -1.98 -7.70
N ASP A 91 6.74 -2.63 -8.29
CA ASP A 91 7.92 -1.96 -8.86
C ASP A 91 7.62 -0.90 -9.92
N ASN A 92 6.46 -1.02 -10.59
CA ASN A 92 6.00 -0.12 -11.64
C ASN A 92 4.97 0.92 -11.17
N GLU A 93 4.67 0.98 -9.87
CA GLU A 93 3.72 1.97 -9.36
C GLU A 93 4.40 3.32 -9.15
N LEU A 94 3.88 4.32 -9.86
CA LEU A 94 4.26 5.71 -9.67
C LEU A 94 3.90 6.15 -8.26
N SER A 95 4.79 6.92 -7.62
CA SER A 95 4.45 7.59 -6.37
C SER A 95 3.23 8.49 -6.58
N ALA A 96 2.23 8.34 -5.72
CA ALA A 96 0.89 8.91 -5.88
C ALA A 96 0.85 10.44 -6.04
N CYS A 97 1.90 11.11 -5.58
CA CYS A 97 2.01 12.56 -5.53
C CYS A 97 3.50 12.94 -5.38
N ILE A 98 3.87 14.09 -5.92
CA ILE A 98 5.18 14.70 -5.66
C ILE A 98 5.03 15.52 -4.38
N THR A 99 5.70 15.12 -3.31
CA THR A 99 5.79 15.93 -2.11
C THR A 99 6.71 17.12 -2.41
N LEU A 100 6.14 18.33 -2.55
CA LEU A 100 6.89 19.56 -2.85
C LEU A 100 7.91 19.92 -1.77
N HIS A 101 7.84 19.26 -0.61
CA HIS A 101 8.88 19.28 0.41
C HIS A 101 9.35 17.87 0.75
N PRO A 102 10.68 17.63 0.85
CA PRO A 102 11.25 16.38 1.37
C PRO A 102 11.01 16.17 2.88
N SER A 103 10.14 16.98 3.50
CA SER A 103 9.90 17.01 4.96
C SER A 103 9.41 15.66 5.51
N TYR A 104 8.76 14.85 4.68
CA TYR A 104 8.04 13.66 5.08
C TYR A 104 8.43 12.47 4.21
N ASP A 105 9.68 12.02 4.35
CA ASP A 105 10.19 10.77 3.77
C ASP A 105 9.57 9.54 4.48
N TYR A 106 8.25 9.41 4.38
CA TYR A 106 7.52 8.25 4.85
C TYR A 106 7.45 7.20 3.75
N LYS A 107 7.46 5.92 4.15
CA LYS A 107 7.22 4.84 3.20
C LYS A 107 5.74 4.84 2.84
N ASN A 108 5.48 4.67 1.55
CA ASN A 108 4.13 4.57 1.02
C ASN A 108 3.52 3.20 1.33
N VAL A 109 2.23 3.19 1.62
CA VAL A 109 1.40 1.99 1.78
C VAL A 109 0.11 2.14 0.99
N PHE A 110 -0.34 1.05 0.39
CA PHE A 110 -1.59 0.98 -0.35
C PHE A 110 -2.64 0.27 0.47
N ILE A 111 -3.80 0.89 0.60
CA ILE A 111 -4.92 0.37 1.41
C ILE A 111 -5.90 -0.26 0.44
N ILE A 112 -6.09 -1.57 0.57
CA ILE A 112 -6.97 -2.35 -0.30
C ILE A 112 -8.40 -2.35 0.25
N ASP A 113 -8.51 -2.34 1.57
CA ASP A 113 -9.78 -2.29 2.27
C ASP A 113 -9.60 -1.67 3.66
N PHE A 114 -10.66 -1.07 4.19
CA PHE A 114 -10.68 -0.54 5.55
C PHE A 114 -12.07 -0.65 6.18
N LYS A 115 -12.10 -0.76 7.51
CA LYS A 115 -13.34 -0.78 8.29
C LYS A 115 -13.16 -0.09 9.65
N PRO A 116 -14.24 0.36 10.30
CA PRO A 116 -14.16 0.96 11.63
C PRO A 116 -13.45 0.05 12.63
N TYR A 117 -12.72 0.67 13.57
CA TYR A 117 -12.18 -0.01 14.74
C TYR A 117 -13.23 0.06 15.85
N GLU A 118 -13.76 -1.11 16.23
CA GLU A 118 -14.73 -1.27 17.34
C GLU A 118 -14.06 -1.31 18.71
#